data_AF-X1GWI7-F1
#
_entry.id   AF-X1GWI7-F1
#
_cell.length_a   1.000
_cell.length_b   1.000
_cell.length_c   1.000
_cell.angle_alpha   90.00
_cell.angle_beta   90.00
_cell.angle_gamma   90.00
#
_symmetry.space_group_name_H-M   'P 1'
#
loop_
_entity.id
_entity.type
_entity.pdbx_description
1 polymer ?
#
loop_
_entity_poly.entity_id
_entity_poly.type
_entity_poly.pdbx_seq_one_letter_code
_entity_poly.pdbx_strand_id
1 'polypeptide(L)'
;MKIICKKNQKGFSLIEMMVVVVILGLIVLGLVTFFTGGAKSWVAGQSQLKAQREARQAIDRMVREIREGKNVISSSDGDTIVVSIPNLGSEFAYDVTYSLSNTTIKRGTTTLIDNVLISGEDIFEYYDSSGIKYDPPKKL
;
A
#
# COMPACT_ATOMS: atom_id res chain seq x y z
N MET A 1 71.85 -18.01 33.01
CA MET A 1 71.89 -17.63 31.58
C MET A 1 70.45 -17.53 31.08
N LYS A 2 69.97 -16.34 30.70
CA LYS A 2 68.58 -16.13 30.25
C LYS A 2 68.63 -15.43 28.89
N ILE A 3 68.33 -16.19 27.84
CA ILE A 3 68.31 -15.70 26.46
C ILE A 3 66.96 -15.01 26.25
N ILE A 4 66.98 -13.70 26.06
CA ILE A 4 65.77 -12.92 25.75
C ILE A 4 65.63 -12.87 24.23
N CYS A 5 64.70 -13.66 23.68
CA CYS A 5 64.32 -13.57 22.28
C CYS A 5 63.44 -12.33 22.05
N LYS A 6 63.97 -11.32 21.35
CA LYS A 6 63.22 -10.14 20.90
C LYS A 6 62.36 -10.54 19.69
N LYS A 7 61.04 -10.58 19.83
CA LYS A 7 60.13 -10.81 18.69
C LYS A 7 60.23 -9.62 17.72
N ASN A 8 60.67 -9.87 16.49
CA ASN A 8 60.66 -8.87 15.41
C ASN A 8 59.21 -8.52 15.05
N GLN A 9 58.73 -7.35 15.45
CA GLN A 9 57.47 -6.81 14.94
C GLN A 9 57.72 -6.23 13.56
N LYS A 10 57.30 -6.95 12.53
CA LYS A 10 57.33 -6.45 11.14
C LYS A 10 56.22 -5.42 10.98
N GLY A 11 56.56 -4.22 10.51
CA GLY A 11 55.60 -3.19 10.11
C GLY A 11 55.01 -3.47 8.72
N PHE A 12 53.89 -2.82 8.40
CA PHE A 12 53.26 -2.91 7.09
C PHE A 12 54.05 -2.15 6.02
N SER A 13 54.14 -2.73 4.82
CA SER A 13 54.73 -2.07 3.67
C SER A 13 53.78 -1.03 3.07
N LEU A 14 54.33 0.00 2.42
CA LEU A 14 53.55 1.06 1.79
C LEU A 14 52.61 0.49 0.70
N ILE A 15 53.09 -0.48 -0.07
CA ILE A 15 52.28 -1.16 -1.10
C ILE A 15 51.11 -1.96 -0.50
N GLU A 16 51.29 -2.57 0.67
CA GLU A 16 50.22 -3.30 1.36
C GLU A 16 49.09 -2.35 1.76
N MET A 17 49.44 -1.16 2.27
CA MET A 17 48.44 -0.13 2.60
C MET A 17 47.70 0.40 1.37
N MET A 18 48.37 0.59 0.22
CA MET A 18 47.69 1.01 -1.01
C MET A 18 46.66 -0.01 -1.48
N VAL A 19 47.02 -1.30 -1.46
CA VAL A 19 46.10 -2.39 -1.85
C VAL A 19 44.92 -2.47 -0.89
N VAL A 20 45.15 -2.34 0.42
CA VAL A 20 44.08 -2.35 1.44
C VAL A 20 43.09 -1.21 1.21
N VAL A 21 43.55 0.02 0.94
CA VAL A 21 42.66 1.16 0.71
C VAL A 21 41.82 0.97 -0.55
N VAL A 22 42.38 0.41 -1.62
CA VAL A 22 41.64 0.11 -2.85
C VAL A 22 40.56 -0.93 -2.60
N ILE A 23 40.89 -2.04 -1.92
CA ILE A 23 39.94 -3.09 -1.57
C ILE A 23 38.83 -2.53 -0.66
N LEU A 24 39.20 -1.73 0.33
CA LEU A 24 38.26 -1.12 1.25
C LEU A 24 37.31 -0.14 0.53
N GLY A 25 37.82 0.64 -0.43
CA GLY A 25 37.01 1.49 -1.29
C GLY A 25 35.97 0.70 -2.10
N LEU A 26 36.36 -0.43 -2.69
CA LEU A 26 35.43 -1.30 -3.43
C LEU A 26 34.36 -1.91 -2.51
N ILE A 27 34.73 -2.33 -1.31
CA ILE A 27 33.78 -2.86 -0.31
C ILE A 27 32.76 -1.79 0.06
N VAL A 28 33.21 -0.56 0.37
CA VAL A 28 32.30 0.55 0.73
C VAL A 28 31.33 0.86 -0.40
N LEU A 29 31.78 0.87 -1.66
CA LEU A 29 30.88 1.08 -2.82
C LEU A 29 29.79 0.01 -2.91
N GLY A 30 30.15 -1.27 -2.70
CA GLY A 30 29.18 -2.37 -2.66
C GLY A 30 28.19 -2.26 -1.50
N LEU A 31 28.65 -1.81 -0.33
CA LEU A 31 27.78 -1.60 0.82
C LEU A 31 26.78 -0.46 0.58
N VAL A 32 27.21 0.66 0.00
CA VAL A 32 26.32 1.80 -0.26
C VAL A 32 25.17 1.41 -1.20
N THR A 33 25.44 0.66 -2.26
CA THR A 33 24.40 0.21 -3.19
C THR A 33 23.43 -0.78 -2.51
N PHE A 34 23.94 -1.70 -1.69
CA PHE A 34 23.11 -2.62 -0.92
C PHE A 34 22.21 -1.90 0.09
N PHE A 35 22.77 -0.97 0.87
CA PHE A 35 22.01 -0.20 1.86
C PHE A 35 20.95 0.69 1.23
N THR A 36 21.28 1.38 0.14
CA THR A 36 20.32 2.24 -0.57
C THR A 36 19.20 1.43 -1.24
N GLY A 37 19.52 0.26 -1.79
CA GLY A 37 18.53 -0.68 -2.31
C GLY A 37 17.60 -1.22 -1.22
N GLY A 38 18.16 -1.63 -0.08
CA GLY A 38 17.41 -2.10 1.09
C GLY A 38 16.48 -1.03 1.67
N ALA A 39 16.96 0.20 1.82
CA ALA A 39 16.15 1.32 2.31
C ALA A 39 14.95 1.63 1.40
N LYS A 40 15.17 1.65 0.08
CA LYS A 40 14.08 1.85 -0.91
C LYS A 40 13.06 0.72 -0.86
N SER A 41 13.52 -0.53 -0.78
CA SER A 41 12.66 -1.71 -0.66
C SER A 41 11.83 -1.67 0.63
N TRP A 42 12.44 -1.27 1.75
CA TRP A 42 11.73 -1.10 3.02
C TRP A 42 10.61 -0.07 2.91
N VAL A 43 10.90 1.12 2.35
CA VAL A 43 9.90 2.18 2.18
C VAL A 43 8.76 1.74 1.26
N ALA A 44 9.06 1.11 0.13
CA ALA A 44 8.06 0.59 -0.79
C ALA A 44 7.19 -0.49 -0.12
N GLY A 45 7.80 -1.41 0.62
CA GLY A 45 7.11 -2.46 1.36
C GLY A 45 6.18 -1.90 2.44
N GLN A 46 6.62 -0.88 3.20
CA GLN A 46 5.76 -0.20 4.18
C GLN A 46 4.58 0.50 3.51
N SER A 47 4.80 1.19 2.39
CA SER A 47 3.73 1.84 1.63
C SER A 47 2.69 0.82 1.13
N GLN A 48 3.16 -0.31 0.62
CA GLN A 48 2.28 -1.39 0.14
C GLN A 48 1.48 -2.02 1.29
N LEU A 49 2.11 -2.31 2.42
CA LEU A 49 1.44 -2.84 3.61
C LEU A 49 0.40 -1.86 4.15
N LYS A 50 0.72 -0.56 4.16
CA LYS A 50 -0.21 0.49 4.58
C LYS A 50 -1.45 0.50 3.67
N ALA A 51 -1.25 0.58 2.36
CA ALA A 51 -2.33 0.58 1.38
C ALA A 51 -3.23 -0.67 1.52
N GLN A 52 -2.65 -1.86 1.73
CA GLN A 52 -3.41 -3.09 1.93
C GLN A 52 -4.24 -3.08 3.22
N ARG A 53 -3.70 -2.55 4.32
CA ARG A 53 -4.41 -2.46 5.60
C ARG A 53 -5.57 -1.48 5.52
N GLU A 54 -5.32 -0.30 4.96
CA GLU A 54 -6.34 0.73 4.76
C GLU A 54 -7.45 0.21 3.83
N ALA A 55 -7.07 -0.45 2.73
CA ALA A 55 -8.03 -1.06 1.82
C ALA A 55 -8.90 -2.12 2.50
N ARG A 56 -8.30 -3.04 3.27
CA ARG A 56 -9.04 -4.07 4.00
C ARG A 56 -10.00 -3.45 5.02
N GLN A 57 -9.52 -2.50 5.82
CA GLN A 57 -10.35 -1.83 6.82
C GLN A 57 -11.53 -1.08 6.19
N ALA A 58 -11.29 -0.38 5.09
CA ALA A 58 -12.32 0.33 4.36
C ALA A 58 -13.35 -0.63 3.76
N ILE A 59 -12.92 -1.72 3.13
CA ILE A 59 -13.82 -2.75 2.58
C ILE A 59 -14.64 -3.40 3.70
N ASP A 60 -14.02 -3.80 4.81
CA ASP A 60 -14.73 -4.42 5.94
C ASP A 60 -15.83 -3.51 6.48
N ARG A 61 -15.55 -2.21 6.58
CA ARG A 61 -16.55 -1.20 6.96
C ARG A 61 -17.65 -1.08 5.91
N MET A 62 -17.28 -0.93 4.64
CA MET A 62 -18.25 -0.80 3.54
C MET A 62 -19.19 -1.99 3.48
N VAL A 63 -18.65 -3.21 3.54
CA VAL A 63 -19.44 -4.45 3.52
C VAL A 63 -20.41 -4.50 4.69
N ARG A 64 -19.96 -4.13 5.89
CA ARG A 64 -20.83 -4.12 7.07
C ARG A 64 -21.99 -3.15 6.91
N GLU A 65 -21.70 -1.90 6.55
CA GLU A 65 -22.72 -0.85 6.43
C GLU A 65 -23.67 -1.11 5.25
N ILE A 66 -23.16 -1.63 4.13
CA ILE A 66 -24.00 -2.02 2.98
C ILE A 66 -24.91 -3.20 3.35
N ARG A 67 -24.42 -4.17 4.12
CA ARG A 67 -25.22 -5.33 4.55
C ARG A 67 -26.31 -4.94 5.55
N GLU A 68 -26.08 -3.91 6.35
CA GLU A 68 -27.08 -3.32 7.26
C GLU A 68 -28.05 -2.39 6.50
N GLY A 69 -27.73 -2.03 5.25
CA GLY A 69 -28.54 -1.18 4.38
C GLY A 69 -29.86 -1.83 3.94
N LYS A 70 -30.94 -1.05 3.95
CA LYS A 70 -32.26 -1.47 3.48
C LYS A 70 -32.41 -1.30 1.96
N ASN A 71 -31.95 -0.17 1.44
CA ASN A 71 -32.06 0.17 0.02
C ASN A 71 -30.99 1.19 -0.39
N VAL A 72 -30.64 1.14 -1.67
CA VAL A 72 -29.82 2.16 -2.32
C VAL A 72 -30.74 3.29 -2.77
N ILE A 73 -30.39 4.54 -2.45
CA ILE A 73 -31.20 5.72 -2.74
C ILE A 73 -30.84 6.27 -4.13
N SER A 74 -31.81 6.85 -4.83
CA SER A 74 -31.71 7.33 -6.22
C SER A 74 -30.69 8.46 -6.45
N SER A 75 -30.06 8.99 -5.41
CA SER A 75 -28.90 9.91 -5.53
C SER A 75 -27.57 9.19 -5.84
N SER A 76 -27.62 7.88 -6.08
CA SER A 76 -26.47 7.09 -6.51
C SER A 76 -26.23 7.30 -8.01
N ASP A 77 -25.00 7.61 -8.39
CA ASP A 77 -24.54 7.87 -9.77
C ASP A 77 -23.29 7.03 -10.07
N GLY A 78 -22.65 7.17 -11.23
CA GLY A 78 -21.51 6.32 -11.66
C GLY A 78 -20.38 6.17 -10.64
N ASP A 79 -20.09 7.21 -9.86
CA ASP A 79 -19.03 7.23 -8.85
C ASP A 79 -19.53 7.35 -7.41
N THR A 80 -20.85 7.39 -7.17
CA THR A 80 -21.41 7.63 -5.83
C THR A 80 -22.51 6.64 -5.52
N ILE A 81 -22.47 6.06 -4.32
CA ILE A 81 -23.50 5.17 -3.81
C ILE A 81 -24.00 5.70 -2.48
N VAL A 82 -25.31 5.90 -2.36
CA VAL A 82 -25.96 6.28 -1.12
C VAL A 82 -26.81 5.10 -0.63
N VAL A 83 -26.53 4.62 0.57
CA VAL A 83 -27.23 3.50 1.21
C VAL A 83 -28.01 4.02 2.40
N SER A 84 -29.30 3.73 2.46
CA SER A 84 -30.12 4.04 3.63
C SER A 84 -30.12 2.88 4.61
N ILE A 85 -29.73 3.15 5.84
CA ILE A 85 -29.68 2.19 6.94
C ILE A 85 -30.92 2.41 7.82
N PRO A 86 -31.75 1.37 8.03
CA PRO A 86 -32.97 1.50 8.82
C PRO A 86 -32.65 1.67 10.30
N ASN A 87 -33.68 1.92 11.12
CA ASN A 87 -33.49 1.94 12.57
C ASN A 87 -32.99 0.58 13.09
N LEU A 88 -31.99 0.61 13.96
CA LEU A 88 -31.42 -0.59 14.59
C LEU A 88 -31.63 -0.46 16.09
N GLY A 89 -32.71 -1.07 16.59
CA GLY A 89 -33.10 -0.94 17.99
C GLY A 89 -33.46 0.50 18.34
N SER A 90 -32.65 1.15 19.18
CA SER A 90 -32.82 2.55 19.61
C SER A 90 -32.12 3.57 18.70
N GLU A 91 -31.37 3.12 17.70
CA GLU A 91 -30.69 4.03 16.75
C GLU A 91 -31.64 4.49 15.65
N PHE A 92 -31.61 5.78 15.33
CA PHE A 92 -32.37 6.35 14.22
C PHE A 92 -31.83 5.88 12.87
N ALA A 93 -32.70 5.84 11.87
CA ALA A 93 -32.29 5.61 10.49
C ALA A 93 -31.35 6.73 10.02
N TYR A 94 -30.36 6.37 9.22
CA TYR A 94 -29.39 7.31 8.66
C TYR A 94 -28.89 6.84 7.30
N ASP A 95 -28.35 7.77 6.52
CA ASP A 95 -27.84 7.50 5.19
C ASP A 95 -26.31 7.54 5.19
N VAL A 96 -25.71 6.60 4.47
CA VAL A 96 -24.27 6.53 4.24
C VAL A 96 -23.99 6.82 2.78
N THR A 97 -23.15 7.81 2.53
CA THR A 97 -22.69 8.15 1.18
C THR A 97 -21.26 7.66 0.98
N TYR A 98 -21.05 6.81 -0.02
CA TYR A 98 -19.74 6.43 -0.53
C TYR A 98 -19.52 7.13 -1.87
N SER A 99 -18.36 7.74 -2.07
CA SER A 99 -18.01 8.38 -3.34
C SER A 99 -16.59 8.06 -3.74
N LEU A 100 -16.40 7.84 -5.04
CA LEU A 100 -15.11 7.82 -5.69
C LEU A 100 -14.83 9.22 -6.24
N SER A 101 -13.67 9.77 -5.92
CA SER A 101 -13.25 11.07 -6.43
C SER A 101 -11.80 10.97 -6.86
N ASN A 102 -11.57 11.12 -8.18
CA ASN A 102 -10.29 10.83 -8.80
C ASN A 102 -9.84 9.40 -8.44
N THR A 103 -8.85 9.24 -7.57
CA THR A 103 -8.31 7.95 -7.10
C THR A 103 -8.67 7.62 -5.64
N THR A 104 -9.56 8.39 -5.02
CA THR A 104 -9.83 8.31 -3.59
C THR A 104 -11.27 7.88 -3.32
N ILE A 105 -11.44 6.83 -2.53
CA ILE A 105 -12.74 6.40 -2.01
C ILE A 105 -13.00 7.12 -0.69
N LYS A 106 -14.17 7.73 -0.57
CA LYS A 106 -14.62 8.51 0.59
C LYS A 106 -15.94 7.99 1.13
N ARG A 107 -16.13 8.15 2.43
CA ARG A 107 -17.42 8.03 3.13
C ARG A 107 -17.82 9.42 3.61
N GLY A 108 -18.81 10.04 2.95
CA GLY A 108 -19.13 11.45 3.13
C GLY A 108 -17.88 12.30 2.89
N THR A 109 -17.39 12.98 3.93
CA THR A 109 -16.17 13.80 3.88
C THR A 109 -14.89 13.06 4.25
N THR A 110 -14.99 11.83 4.78
CA THR A 110 -13.85 11.07 5.31
C THR A 110 -13.24 10.20 4.23
N THR A 111 -11.95 10.37 3.96
CA THR A 111 -11.18 9.48 3.10
C THR A 111 -11.07 8.09 3.72
N LEU A 112 -11.39 7.05 2.95
CA LEU A 112 -11.24 5.65 3.34
C LEU A 112 -10.01 5.02 2.72
N ILE A 113 -9.79 5.22 1.42
CA ILE A 113 -8.65 4.68 0.68
C ILE A 113 -8.22 5.72 -0.36
N ASP A 114 -6.93 6.00 -0.43
CA ASP A 114 -6.31 6.84 -1.47
C ASP A 114 -5.56 5.99 -2.50
N ASN A 115 -5.35 6.56 -3.69
CA ASN A 115 -4.55 5.98 -4.78
C ASN A 115 -5.06 4.61 -5.25
N VAL A 116 -6.38 4.44 -5.30
CA VAL A 116 -7.02 3.27 -5.91
C VAL A 116 -6.77 3.30 -7.41
N LEU A 117 -6.33 2.18 -7.96
CA LEU A 117 -6.16 2.01 -9.41
C LEU A 117 -7.54 1.84 -10.05
N ILE A 118 -7.91 2.75 -10.94
CA ILE A 118 -9.26 2.84 -11.54
C ILE A 118 -9.23 2.51 -13.04
N SER A 119 -8.05 2.44 -13.63
CA SER A 119 -7.86 2.12 -15.04
C SER A 119 -7.23 0.73 -15.14
N GLY A 120 -8.00 -0.20 -15.71
CA GLY A 120 -7.69 -1.64 -15.82
C GLY A 120 -8.88 -2.40 -16.41
N GLU A 121 -8.78 -3.72 -16.51
CA GLU A 121 -9.91 -4.57 -16.88
C GLU A 121 -11.09 -4.34 -15.90
N ASP A 122 -12.31 -4.47 -16.40
CA ASP A 122 -13.51 -4.34 -15.57
C ASP A 122 -13.43 -5.35 -14.42
N ILE A 123 -13.20 -4.84 -13.21
CA ILE A 123 -12.99 -5.66 -12.00
C ILE A 123 -14.27 -6.45 -11.66
N PHE A 124 -15.42 -6.00 -12.18
CA PHE A 124 -16.71 -6.66 -12.04
C PHE A 124 -17.41 -6.75 -13.41
N GLU A 125 -17.77 -7.98 -13.79
CA GLU A 125 -18.68 -8.23 -14.91
C GLU A 125 -20.09 -8.39 -14.37
N TYR A 126 -21.05 -7.66 -14.94
CA TYR A 126 -22.45 -7.76 -14.55
C TYR A 126 -23.19 -8.60 -15.56
N TYR A 127 -23.93 -9.60 -15.08
CA TYR A 127 -24.79 -10.44 -15.90
C TYR A 127 -26.23 -10.30 -15.42
N ASP A 128 -27.19 -10.24 -16.35
CA ASP A 128 -28.59 -10.36 -16.00
C ASP A 128 -28.99 -11.83 -15.70
N SER A 129 -30.24 -12.04 -15.32
CA SER A 129 -30.79 -13.39 -15.07
C SER A 129 -30.80 -14.29 -16.30
N SER A 130 -30.54 -13.74 -17.49
CA SER A 130 -30.47 -14.43 -18.78
C SER A 130 -29.03 -14.66 -19.24
N GLY A 131 -28.03 -14.25 -18.45
CA GLY A 131 -26.60 -14.44 -18.74
C GLY A 131 -26.04 -13.45 -19.75
N ILE A 132 -26.71 -12.33 -20.02
CA ILE A 132 -26.19 -11.26 -20.88
C ILE A 132 -25.30 -10.34 -20.06
N LYS A 133 -24.05 -10.14 -20.51
CA LYS A 133 -23.10 -9.20 -19.91
C LYS A 133 -23.55 -7.76 -20.16
N TYR A 134 -23.61 -6.96 -19.12
CA TYR A 134 -23.79 -5.51 -19.19
C TYR A 134 -22.44 -4.83 -19.00
N ASP A 135 -22.13 -3.91 -19.92
CA ASP A 135 -20.97 -3.03 -19.77
C ASP A 135 -21.22 -2.08 -18.60
N PRO A 136 -20.22 -1.85 -17.73
CA PRO A 136 -20.32 -0.82 -16.71
C PRO A 136 -20.54 0.56 -17.38
N PRO A 137 -21.24 1.49 -16.69
CA PRO A 137 -21.42 2.84 -17.20
C PRO A 137 -20.05 3.46 -17.54
N LYS A 138 -19.91 3.97 -18.77
CA LYS A 138 -18.65 4.54 -19.27
C LYS A 138 -18.21 5.67 -18.33
N LYS A 139 -16.99 5.55 -17.80
CA LYS A 139 -16.28 6.67 -17.15
C LYS A 139 -16.15 7.79 -18.20
N LEU A 140 -16.75 8.94 -17.92
CA LEU A 140 -16.54 10.17 -18.70
C LEU A 140 -15.12 10.69 -18.52
#